data_AF-A0A1G6K6L7-F1
#
_entry.id   AF-A0A1G6K6L7-F1
#
_cell.length_a   1.000
_cell.length_b   1.000
_cell.length_c   1.000
_cell.angle_alpha   90.00
_cell.angle_beta   90.00
_cell.angle_gamma   90.00
#
_symmetry.space_group_name_H-M   'P 1'
#
loop_
_entity.id
_entity.type
_entity.pdbx_description
1 polymer ?
#
loop_
_entity_poly.entity_id
_entity_poly.type
_entity_poly.pdbx_seq_one_letter_code
_entity_poly.pdbx_strand_id
1 'polypeptide(L)'
;MAHTGPVVGRDYLHRLRLVADALVQVGGGASYVRASNRARVGAGRDPVFGSGAGHLVSEWTDAWAPIVIATLAETDWPETLVLDLTDFWWTNARTNRRRPEFAVLIAYGHPGPGAADPRPRAWGIHASYTAQASDWVTLLTSLNLPKPPTTVISDDNLAVTAAVQRVWPAQPGQALPVPFVFSCEHHVRTNAVAALTADRVSHFGSV
;
A
#
# COMPACT_ATOMS: atom_id res chain seq x y z
N MET A 1 -26.84 47.24 -13.70
CA MET A 1 -26.61 45.86 -13.20
C MET A 1 -25.13 45.54 -13.41
N ALA A 2 -24.35 45.49 -12.34
CA ALA A 2 -22.94 45.14 -12.42
C ALA A 2 -22.79 43.62 -12.33
N HIS A 3 -22.12 43.03 -13.33
CA HIS A 3 -21.76 41.62 -13.32
C HIS A 3 -20.72 41.41 -12.21
N THR A 4 -21.09 40.70 -11.15
CA THR A 4 -20.12 40.20 -10.17
C THR A 4 -19.32 39.11 -10.88
N GLY A 5 -18.14 39.47 -11.39
CA GLY A 5 -17.19 38.50 -11.93
C GLY A 5 -16.83 37.44 -10.88
N PRO A 6 -16.23 36.31 -11.29
CA PRO A 6 -15.87 35.24 -10.36
C PRO A 6 -15.03 35.81 -9.22
N VAL A 7 -15.48 35.60 -7.97
CA VAL A 7 -14.69 35.89 -6.78
C VAL A 7 -13.58 34.84 -6.73
N VAL A 8 -12.50 35.11 -7.47
CA VAL A 8 -11.27 34.35 -7.36
C VAL A 8 -10.66 34.77 -6.02
N GLY A 9 -10.80 33.94 -5.00
CA GLY A 9 -10.12 34.16 -3.72
C GLY A 9 -8.64 34.43 -3.98
N ARG A 10 -8.12 35.52 -3.41
CA ARG A 10 -6.74 36.02 -3.60
C ARG A 10 -5.63 35.04 -3.20
N ASP A 11 -5.96 33.93 -2.51
CA ASP A 11 -4.97 33.02 -1.96
C ASP A 11 -5.03 31.62 -2.56
N TYR A 12 -4.22 31.39 -3.59
CA TYR A 12 -3.88 30.04 -4.07
C TYR A 12 -3.39 29.14 -2.92
N LEU A 13 -2.70 29.72 -1.93
CA LEU A 13 -2.23 29.04 -0.72
C LEU A 13 -3.36 28.41 0.10
N HIS A 14 -4.52 29.09 0.20
CA HIS A 14 -5.66 28.55 0.95
C HIS A 14 -6.23 27.31 0.25
N ARG A 15 -6.33 27.32 -1.08
CA ARG A 15 -6.80 26.15 -1.85
C ARG A 15 -5.84 24.98 -1.75
N LEU A 16 -4.53 25.22 -1.83
CA LEU A 16 -3.53 24.17 -1.70
C LEU A 16 -3.56 23.50 -0.30
N ARG A 17 -3.77 24.29 0.76
CA ARG A 17 -3.93 23.73 2.12
C ARG A 17 -5.15 22.82 2.22
N LEU A 18 -6.28 23.20 1.64
CA LEU A 18 -7.49 22.34 1.63
C LEU A 18 -7.26 21.01 0.90
N VAL A 19 -6.51 21.04 -0.20
CA VAL A 19 -6.11 19.81 -0.92
C VAL A 19 -5.20 18.95 -0.04
N ALA A 20 -4.14 19.53 0.53
CA ALA A 20 -3.20 18.82 1.39
C ALA A 20 -3.89 18.19 2.61
N ASP A 21 -4.75 18.94 3.30
CA ASP A 21 -5.51 18.45 4.45
C ASP A 21 -6.45 17.30 4.07
N ALA A 22 -7.05 17.36 2.87
CA ALA A 22 -7.89 16.28 2.38
C ALA A 22 -7.08 15.01 2.08
N LEU A 23 -5.90 15.14 1.46
CA LEU A 23 -5.00 14.02 1.20
C LEU A 23 -4.50 13.38 2.51
N VAL A 24 -4.13 14.17 3.52
CA VAL A 24 -3.75 13.67 4.85
C VAL A 24 -4.91 12.91 5.51
N GLN A 25 -6.14 13.42 5.39
CA GLN A 25 -7.31 12.73 5.94
C GLN A 25 -7.57 11.40 5.25
N VAL A 26 -7.50 11.34 3.92
CA VAL A 26 -7.65 10.10 3.16
C VAL A 26 -6.54 9.11 3.51
N GLY A 27 -5.28 9.57 3.56
CA GLY A 27 -4.14 8.75 3.99
C GLY A 27 -4.26 8.24 5.42
N GLY A 28 -4.95 8.98 6.29
CA GLY A 28 -5.31 8.55 7.65
C GLY A 28 -6.56 7.67 7.75
N GLY A 29 -7.16 7.26 6.62
CA GLY A 29 -8.30 6.34 6.57
C GLY A 29 -9.69 6.99 6.57
N ALA A 30 -9.79 8.31 6.37
CA ALA A 30 -11.10 8.95 6.18
C ALA A 30 -11.69 8.61 4.81
N SER A 31 -13.01 8.37 4.75
CA SER A 31 -13.70 8.22 3.46
C SER A 31 -13.67 9.51 2.64
N TYR A 32 -13.70 9.40 1.30
CA TYR A 32 -13.77 10.56 0.41
C TYR A 32 -14.95 11.48 0.69
N VAL A 33 -16.09 10.93 1.10
CA VAL A 33 -17.26 11.72 1.51
C VAL A 33 -16.94 12.57 2.75
N ARG A 34 -16.34 11.96 3.78
CA ARG A 34 -15.98 12.67 5.02
C ARG A 34 -14.94 13.75 4.75
N ALA A 35 -13.90 13.44 3.98
CA ALA A 35 -12.86 14.40 3.61
C ALA A 35 -13.43 15.54 2.75
N SER A 36 -14.31 15.23 1.78
CA SER A 36 -14.96 16.23 0.93
C SER A 36 -15.85 17.19 1.72
N ASN A 37 -16.63 16.68 2.66
CA ASN A 37 -17.48 17.52 3.51
C ASN A 37 -16.64 18.47 4.37
N ARG A 38 -15.51 17.98 4.92
CA ARG A 38 -14.57 18.81 5.68
C ARG A 38 -13.90 19.87 4.82
N ALA A 39 -13.46 19.52 3.61
CA ALA A 39 -12.90 20.48 2.66
C ALA A 39 -13.90 21.57 2.25
N ARG A 40 -15.18 21.24 2.06
CA ARG A 40 -16.24 22.22 1.77
C ARG A 40 -16.45 23.20 2.92
N VAL A 41 -16.57 22.70 4.15
CA VAL A 41 -16.69 23.54 5.35
C VAL A 41 -15.47 24.45 5.49
N GLY A 42 -14.26 23.91 5.30
CA GLY A 42 -13.02 24.68 5.33
C GLY A 42 -12.93 25.78 4.26
N ALA A 43 -13.63 25.60 3.13
CA ALA A 43 -13.77 26.60 2.07
C ALA A 43 -14.94 27.58 2.29
N GLY A 44 -15.61 27.54 3.44
CA GLY A 44 -16.80 28.36 3.72
C GLY A 44 -18.04 27.96 2.92
N ARG A 45 -18.10 26.73 2.39
CA ARG A 45 -19.25 26.21 1.63
C ARG A 45 -20.10 25.30 2.51
N ASP A 46 -21.40 25.39 2.34
CA ASP A 46 -22.34 24.51 3.02
C ASP A 46 -22.20 23.05 2.51
N PRO A 47 -21.95 22.07 3.39
CA PRO A 47 -21.86 20.66 3.01
C PRO A 47 -23.20 20.06 2.54
N VAL A 48 -24.34 20.68 2.87
CA VAL A 48 -25.70 20.20 2.53
C VAL A 48 -26.08 20.55 1.08
N PHE A 49 -25.61 21.68 0.55
CA PHE A 49 -25.96 22.18 -0.80
C PHE A 49 -25.01 21.71 -1.92
N GLY A 50 -24.26 20.62 -1.70
CA GLY A 50 -23.38 20.02 -2.72
C GLY A 50 -23.63 18.54 -2.91
N SER A 51 -23.19 17.98 -4.04
CA SER A 51 -23.12 16.52 -4.17
C SER A 51 -22.17 15.97 -3.10
N GLY A 52 -22.73 15.44 -2.01
CA GLY A 52 -22.02 14.82 -0.89
C GLY A 52 -21.34 13.50 -1.25
N ALA A 53 -21.02 13.29 -2.53
CA ALA A 53 -20.63 12.00 -3.10
C ALA A 53 -19.11 11.75 -3.10
N GLY A 54 -18.32 12.55 -2.39
CA GLY A 54 -16.87 12.34 -2.28
C GLY A 54 -16.03 12.72 -3.53
N HIS A 55 -16.69 13.03 -4.65
CA HIS A 55 -16.06 13.28 -5.95
C HIS A 55 -14.91 14.28 -5.90
N LEU A 56 -15.10 15.39 -5.16
CA LEU A 56 -14.10 16.46 -5.06
C LEU A 56 -12.75 15.95 -4.56
N VAL A 57 -12.74 15.18 -3.46
CA VAL A 57 -11.48 14.65 -2.90
C VAL A 57 -10.98 13.45 -3.69
N SER A 58 -11.87 12.69 -4.35
CA SER A 58 -11.45 11.66 -5.30
C SER A 58 -10.62 12.27 -6.44
N GLU A 59 -11.13 13.31 -7.10
CA GLU A 59 -10.42 14.01 -8.18
C GLU A 59 -9.09 14.61 -7.71
N TRP A 60 -9.06 15.17 -6.49
CA TRP A 60 -7.82 15.67 -5.90
C TRP A 60 -6.82 14.55 -5.63
N THR A 61 -7.28 13.39 -5.15
CA THR A 61 -6.43 12.23 -4.89
C THR A 61 -5.85 11.71 -6.20
N ASP A 62 -6.69 11.54 -7.22
CA ASP A 62 -6.27 11.07 -8.55
C ASP A 62 -5.24 12.02 -9.19
N ALA A 63 -5.42 13.33 -9.03
CA ALA A 63 -4.50 14.32 -9.59
C ALA A 63 -3.17 14.46 -8.82
N TRP A 64 -3.22 14.42 -7.47
CA TRP A 64 -2.07 14.82 -6.65
C TRP A 64 -1.35 13.66 -5.98
N ALA A 65 -2.02 12.56 -5.67
CA ALA A 65 -1.39 11.43 -5.00
C ALA A 65 -0.21 10.86 -5.81
N PRO A 66 -0.27 10.69 -7.15
CA PRO A 66 0.87 10.22 -7.92
C PRO A 66 2.10 11.13 -7.80
N ILE A 67 1.88 12.45 -7.77
CA ILE A 67 2.96 13.45 -7.65
C ILE A 67 3.62 13.36 -6.27
N VAL A 68 2.80 13.36 -5.21
CA VAL A 68 3.29 13.28 -3.82
C VAL A 68 4.00 11.95 -3.59
N ILE A 69 3.43 10.83 -4.02
CA ILE A 69 4.03 9.51 -3.86
C ILE A 69 5.34 9.42 -4.64
N ALA A 70 5.41 9.92 -5.87
CA ALA A 70 6.66 9.92 -6.65
C ALA A 70 7.78 10.70 -5.96
N THR A 71 7.47 11.81 -5.28
CA THR A 71 8.48 12.57 -4.51
C THR A 71 8.94 11.87 -3.22
N LEU A 72 8.14 10.91 -2.74
CA LEU A 72 8.45 10.10 -1.56
C LEU A 72 8.97 8.71 -1.94
N ALA A 73 9.12 8.43 -3.24
CA ALA A 73 9.58 7.13 -3.71
C ALA A 73 11.01 6.91 -3.26
N GLU A 74 11.26 5.80 -2.57
CA GLU A 74 12.58 5.42 -2.12
C GLU A 74 13.46 5.08 -3.33
N THR A 75 14.58 5.78 -3.45
CA THR A 75 15.59 5.53 -4.49
C THR A 75 16.79 4.76 -3.95
N ASP A 76 16.87 4.65 -2.62
CA ASP A 76 17.96 3.96 -1.96
C ASP A 76 17.71 2.45 -1.88
N TRP A 77 18.82 1.73 -1.76
CA TRP A 77 18.88 0.29 -1.86
C TRP A 77 18.36 -0.42 -0.60
N PRO A 78 17.28 -1.24 -0.67
CA PRO A 78 16.89 -2.09 0.44
C PRO A 78 17.78 -3.34 0.49
N GLU A 79 18.34 -3.66 1.65
CA GLU A 79 19.07 -4.92 1.83
C GLU A 79 18.10 -6.10 1.94
N THR A 80 16.98 -5.89 2.64
CA THR A 80 15.93 -6.87 2.85
C THR A 80 14.61 -6.33 2.35
N LEU A 81 13.86 -7.15 1.60
CA LEU A 81 12.47 -6.88 1.25
C LEU A 81 11.55 -7.81 2.03
N VAL A 82 10.54 -7.26 2.69
CA VAL A 82 9.41 -7.99 3.22
C VAL A 82 8.26 -7.86 2.22
N LEU A 83 7.77 -8.97 1.72
CA LEU A 83 6.68 -9.04 0.76
C LEU A 83 5.45 -9.60 1.45
N ASP A 84 4.36 -8.84 1.39
CA ASP A 84 3.10 -9.20 2.03
C ASP A 84 1.93 -8.71 1.19
N LEU A 85 0.75 -9.30 1.40
CA LEU A 85 -0.48 -8.88 0.74
C LEU A 85 -1.61 -8.68 1.73
N THR A 86 -2.58 -7.86 1.33
CA THR A 86 -3.84 -7.72 2.05
C THR A 86 -5.00 -7.83 1.09
N ASP A 87 -5.90 -8.77 1.35
CA ASP A 87 -7.11 -8.95 0.58
C ASP A 87 -8.21 -7.96 0.97
N PHE A 88 -8.75 -7.28 -0.03
CA PHE A 88 -9.93 -6.44 0.08
C PHE A 88 -11.15 -7.20 -0.42
N TRP A 89 -12.13 -7.32 0.47
CA TRP A 89 -13.35 -8.08 0.23
C TRP A 89 -14.53 -7.15 0.07
N TRP A 90 -15.35 -7.40 -0.94
CA TRP A 90 -16.66 -6.80 -1.03
C TRP A 90 -17.70 -7.68 -0.33
N THR A 91 -18.60 -7.06 0.43
CA THR A 91 -19.73 -7.73 1.07
C THR A 91 -21.03 -7.19 0.52
N ASN A 92 -21.87 -8.07 -0.02
CA ASN A 92 -23.21 -7.71 -0.43
C ASN A 92 -24.06 -7.39 0.80
N ALA A 93 -24.47 -6.12 0.96
CA ALA A 93 -25.26 -5.70 2.12
C ALA A 93 -26.64 -6.39 2.25
N ARG A 94 -27.21 -6.89 1.14
CA ARG A 94 -28.52 -7.56 1.15
C ARG A 94 -28.43 -9.05 1.45
N THR A 95 -27.40 -9.72 0.94
CA THR A 95 -27.27 -11.19 1.02
C THR A 95 -26.18 -11.65 1.99
N ASN A 96 -25.41 -10.72 2.54
CA ASN A 96 -24.22 -10.94 3.36
C ASN A 96 -23.16 -11.85 2.73
N ARG A 97 -23.23 -12.05 1.40
CA ARG A 97 -22.23 -12.82 0.66
C ARG A 97 -20.99 -11.98 0.44
N ARG A 98 -19.82 -12.57 0.74
CA ARG A 98 -18.51 -11.98 0.50
C ARG A 98 -17.93 -12.50 -0.82
N ARG A 99 -17.20 -11.63 -1.52
CA ARG A 99 -16.34 -12.02 -2.64
C ARG A 99 -15.02 -11.25 -2.54
N PRO A 100 -13.90 -11.83 -2.99
CA PRO A 100 -12.66 -11.07 -3.13
C PRO A 100 -12.88 -10.00 -4.20
N GLU A 101 -12.44 -8.78 -3.93
CA GLU A 101 -12.55 -7.68 -4.89
C GLU A 101 -11.17 -7.39 -5.49
N PHE A 102 -10.13 -7.25 -4.67
CA PHE A 102 -8.73 -7.15 -5.09
C PHE A 102 -7.82 -7.40 -3.88
N ALA A 103 -6.54 -7.62 -4.13
CA ALA A 103 -5.49 -7.63 -3.13
C ALA A 103 -4.56 -6.43 -3.35
N VAL A 104 -3.99 -5.93 -2.27
CA VAL A 104 -2.89 -4.97 -2.31
C VAL A 104 -1.62 -5.71 -1.93
N LEU A 105 -0.69 -5.79 -2.87
CA LEU A 105 0.64 -6.37 -2.72
C LEU A 105 1.58 -5.25 -2.28
N ILE A 106 2.39 -5.49 -1.26
CA ILE A 106 3.29 -4.49 -0.68
C ILE A 106 4.70 -5.07 -0.62
N ALA A 107 5.66 -4.28 -1.09
CA ALA A 107 7.08 -4.49 -0.87
C ALA A 107 7.57 -3.49 0.18
N TYR A 108 7.88 -3.97 1.38
CA TYR A 108 8.39 -3.17 2.48
C TYR A 108 9.89 -3.38 2.63
N GLY A 109 10.67 -2.33 2.41
CA GLY A 109 12.13 -2.40 2.41
C GLY A 109 12.72 -2.07 3.76
N HIS A 110 13.74 -2.84 4.13
CA HIS A 110 14.61 -2.58 5.25
C HIS A 110 15.99 -2.18 4.69
N PRO A 111 16.42 -0.92 4.94
CA PRO A 111 17.75 -0.47 4.55
C PRO A 111 18.83 -1.29 5.24
N GLY A 112 19.97 -1.46 4.57
CA GLY A 112 21.12 -2.16 5.16
C GLY A 112 21.96 -1.27 6.09
N PRO A 113 22.94 -1.86 6.80
CA PRO A 113 23.92 -1.11 7.57
C PRO A 113 24.59 -0.03 6.72
N GLY A 114 24.56 1.21 7.21
CA GLY A 114 25.17 2.36 6.52
C GLY A 114 24.24 3.12 5.57
N ALA A 115 22.96 2.76 5.49
CA ALA A 115 21.97 3.58 4.80
C ALA A 115 21.83 4.98 5.46
N ALA A 116 21.57 6.00 4.65
CA ALA A 116 21.41 7.38 5.12
C ALA A 116 20.18 7.54 6.04
N ASP A 117 19.08 6.84 5.73
CA ASP A 117 17.94 6.66 6.64
C ASP A 117 17.82 5.16 6.97
N PRO A 118 17.95 4.76 8.25
CA PRO A 118 17.86 3.35 8.65
C PRO A 118 16.42 2.86 8.80
N ARG A 119 15.42 3.73 8.66
CA ARG A 119 14.03 3.37 8.94
C ARG A 119 13.41 2.61 7.76
N PRO A 120 12.66 1.53 8.01
CA PRO A 120 11.99 0.80 6.94
C PRO A 120 10.77 1.57 6.42
N ARG A 121 10.38 1.28 5.18
CA ARG A 121 9.36 1.99 4.39
C ARG A 121 8.71 1.06 3.37
N ALA A 122 7.63 1.52 2.75
CA ALA A 122 7.08 0.87 1.56
C ALA A 122 7.89 1.30 0.32
N TRP A 123 8.52 0.35 -0.37
CA TRP A 123 9.24 0.58 -1.63
C TRP A 123 8.31 0.47 -2.84
N GLY A 124 7.27 -0.34 -2.74
CA GLY A 124 6.28 -0.45 -3.80
C GLY A 124 4.98 -1.03 -3.31
N ILE A 125 3.90 -0.62 -3.98
CA ILE A 125 2.55 -1.08 -3.73
C ILE A 125 1.91 -1.37 -5.08
N HIS A 126 1.22 -2.50 -5.20
CA HIS A 126 0.52 -2.88 -6.41
C HIS A 126 -0.85 -3.45 -6.06
N ALA A 127 -1.91 -2.89 -6.65
CA ALA A 127 -3.24 -3.45 -6.54
C ALA A 127 -3.44 -4.49 -7.65
N SER A 128 -3.87 -5.70 -7.29
CA SER A 128 -4.12 -6.79 -8.22
C SER A 128 -5.44 -7.48 -7.93
N TYR A 129 -6.13 -7.93 -8.98
CA TYR A 129 -7.34 -8.75 -8.84
C TYR A 129 -7.04 -10.22 -8.54
N THR A 130 -5.81 -10.67 -8.77
CA THR A 130 -5.46 -12.09 -8.82
C THR A 130 -4.35 -12.50 -7.85
N ALA A 131 -3.48 -11.57 -7.45
CA ALA A 131 -2.34 -11.80 -6.55
C ALA A 131 -1.44 -13.00 -6.96
N GLN A 132 -1.33 -13.25 -8.26
CA GLN A 132 -0.55 -14.34 -8.83
C GLN A 132 0.91 -13.93 -9.02
N ALA A 133 1.76 -14.90 -9.35
CA ALA A 133 3.18 -14.65 -9.57
C ALA A 133 3.46 -13.56 -10.62
N SER A 134 2.61 -13.40 -11.64
CA SER A 134 2.74 -12.31 -12.63
C SER A 134 2.49 -10.91 -12.04
N ASP A 135 1.59 -10.79 -11.08
CA ASP A 135 1.30 -9.53 -10.39
C ASP A 135 2.49 -9.15 -9.49
N TRP A 136 3.05 -10.15 -8.80
CA TRP A 136 4.28 -9.98 -8.03
C TRP A 136 5.48 -9.62 -8.91
N VAL A 137 5.66 -10.25 -10.07
CA VAL A 137 6.71 -9.87 -11.04
C VAL A 137 6.55 -8.40 -11.47
N THR A 138 5.31 -7.96 -11.71
CA THR A 138 5.00 -6.58 -12.07
C THR A 138 5.43 -5.62 -10.97
N LEU A 139 5.07 -5.90 -9.71
CA LEU A 139 5.50 -5.12 -8.56
C LEU A 139 7.03 -5.11 -8.41
N LEU A 140 7.68 -6.28 -8.39
CA LEU A 140 9.11 -6.37 -8.14
C LEU A 140 9.95 -5.71 -9.25
N THR A 141 9.49 -5.77 -10.49
CA THR A 141 10.15 -5.09 -11.62
C THR A 141 9.97 -3.58 -11.53
N SER A 142 8.79 -3.09 -11.10
CA SER A 142 8.54 -1.64 -10.99
C SER A 142 9.37 -0.96 -9.91
N LEU A 143 9.91 -1.71 -8.94
CA LEU A 143 10.87 -1.20 -7.96
C LEU A 143 12.17 -0.69 -8.60
N ASN A 144 12.47 -1.08 -9.85
CA ASN A 144 13.65 -0.65 -10.61
C ASN A 144 14.96 -0.76 -9.80
N LEU A 145 15.08 -1.84 -9.03
CA LEU A 145 16.22 -2.10 -8.18
C LEU A 145 17.48 -2.38 -9.02
N PRO A 146 18.61 -1.68 -8.79
CA PRO A 146 19.83 -1.83 -9.61
C PRO A 146 20.53 -3.18 -9.46
N LYS A 147 20.20 -3.95 -8.43
CA LYS A 147 20.64 -5.34 -8.18
C LYS A 147 19.49 -6.10 -7.49
N PRO A 148 19.63 -7.37 -7.11
CA PRO A 148 18.68 -8.06 -6.23
C PRO A 148 18.95 -7.77 -4.74
N PRO A 149 17.93 -7.70 -3.86
CA PRO A 149 18.10 -7.65 -2.40
C PRO A 149 18.93 -8.85 -1.92
N THR A 150 19.56 -8.73 -0.76
CA THR A 150 20.23 -9.86 -0.12
C THR A 150 19.21 -10.89 0.34
N THR A 151 18.08 -10.39 0.87
CA THR A 151 17.07 -11.22 1.49
C THR A 151 15.66 -10.79 1.11
N VAL A 152 14.79 -11.78 0.91
CA VAL A 152 13.35 -11.60 0.77
C VAL A 152 12.66 -12.40 1.88
N ILE A 153 11.68 -11.77 2.54
CA ILE A 153 10.86 -12.40 3.59
C ILE A 153 9.40 -12.36 3.12
N SER A 154 8.71 -13.50 3.12
CA SER A 154 7.28 -13.57 2.78
C SER A 154 6.55 -14.67 3.54
N ASP A 155 5.23 -14.71 3.45
CA ASP A 155 4.35 -15.70 4.08
C ASP A 155 4.30 -17.05 3.34
N ASP A 156 5.46 -17.71 3.12
CA ASP A 156 5.61 -18.99 2.35
C ASP A 156 4.73 -19.06 1.07
N ASN A 157 4.48 -17.90 0.46
CA ASN A 157 3.54 -17.76 -0.62
C ASN A 157 4.19 -18.21 -1.92
N LEU A 158 3.68 -19.30 -2.50
CA LEU A 158 4.21 -19.87 -3.74
C LEU A 158 4.22 -18.88 -4.90
N ALA A 159 3.27 -17.94 -4.95
CA ALA A 159 3.24 -16.90 -5.97
C ALA A 159 4.42 -15.92 -5.81
N VAL A 160 4.76 -15.57 -4.56
CA VAL A 160 5.94 -14.74 -4.24
C VAL A 160 7.22 -15.48 -4.59
N THR A 161 7.38 -16.73 -4.14
CA THR A 161 8.57 -17.54 -4.43
C THR A 161 8.79 -17.68 -5.95
N ALA A 162 7.73 -17.98 -6.70
CA ALA A 162 7.80 -18.07 -8.15
C ALA A 162 8.15 -16.73 -8.82
N ALA A 163 7.66 -15.61 -8.28
CA ALA A 163 7.98 -14.29 -8.80
C ALA A 163 9.43 -13.89 -8.53
N VAL A 164 9.93 -14.12 -7.32
CA VAL A 164 11.33 -13.88 -6.94
C VAL A 164 12.27 -14.64 -7.87
N GLN A 165 12.01 -15.92 -8.12
CA GLN A 165 12.83 -16.73 -9.04
C GLN A 165 12.79 -16.24 -10.49
N ARG A 166 11.71 -15.59 -10.92
CA ARG A 166 11.58 -15.02 -12.27
C ARG A 166 12.31 -13.69 -12.41
N VAL A 167 12.26 -12.83 -11.39
CA VAL A 167 12.90 -11.50 -11.42
C VAL A 167 14.38 -11.59 -11.11
N TRP A 168 14.76 -12.45 -10.16
CA TRP A 168 16.13 -12.64 -9.71
C TRP A 168 16.49 -14.13 -9.79
N PRO A 169 16.73 -14.65 -11.00
CA PRO A 169 17.09 -16.05 -11.18
C PRO A 169 18.45 -16.37 -10.57
N ALA A 170 18.58 -17.58 -10.02
CA ALA A 170 19.84 -18.07 -9.49
C ALA A 170 20.94 -18.02 -10.56
N GLN A 171 22.09 -17.46 -10.21
CA GLN A 171 23.21 -17.36 -11.15
C GLN A 171 24.08 -18.62 -11.09
N PRO A 172 24.57 -19.12 -12.24
CA PRO A 172 25.51 -20.24 -12.26
C PRO A 172 26.76 -19.96 -11.40
N GLY A 173 27.17 -20.93 -10.60
CA GLY A 173 28.38 -20.84 -9.78
C GLY A 173 28.23 -20.07 -8.45
N GLN A 174 27.03 -19.59 -8.11
CA GLN A 174 26.75 -19.11 -6.76
C GLN A 174 26.45 -20.28 -5.82
N ALA A 175 27.04 -20.24 -4.61
CA ALA A 175 26.80 -21.26 -3.58
C ALA A 175 25.41 -21.13 -2.92
N LEU A 176 24.83 -19.92 -2.93
CA LEU A 176 23.50 -19.62 -2.37
C LEU A 176 22.72 -18.73 -3.34
N PRO A 177 21.37 -18.87 -3.40
CA PRO A 177 20.53 -17.99 -4.21
C PRO A 177 20.57 -16.55 -3.68
N VAL A 178 20.51 -15.58 -4.60
CA VAL A 178 20.39 -14.15 -4.28
C VAL A 178 19.15 -13.60 -5.00
N PRO A 179 18.10 -13.15 -4.28
CA PRO A 179 18.01 -13.13 -2.81
C PRO A 179 17.84 -14.52 -2.19
N PHE A 180 18.23 -14.64 -0.92
CA PHE A 180 17.77 -15.75 -0.09
C PHE A 180 16.33 -15.48 0.38
N VAL A 181 15.44 -16.47 0.29
CA VAL A 181 14.02 -16.33 0.65
C VAL A 181 13.75 -17.01 1.99
N PHE A 182 13.20 -16.26 2.95
CA PHE A 182 12.76 -16.78 4.25
C PHE A 182 11.24 -16.68 4.41
N SER A 183 10.69 -17.61 5.18
CA SER A 183 9.32 -17.49 5.69
C SER A 183 9.27 -16.46 6.82
N CYS A 184 8.24 -15.62 6.82
CA CYS A 184 8.00 -14.65 7.87
C CYS A 184 7.65 -15.36 9.19
N GLU A 185 8.49 -15.20 10.22
CA GLU A 185 8.27 -15.81 11.54
C GLU A 185 6.92 -15.43 12.16
N HIS A 186 6.47 -14.18 11.93
CA HIS A 186 5.17 -13.72 12.40
C HIS A 186 4.01 -14.52 11.78
N HIS A 187 4.06 -14.77 10.47
CA HIS A 187 3.04 -15.56 9.78
C HIS A 187 3.12 -17.04 10.16
N VAL A 188 4.33 -17.60 10.25
CA VAL A 188 4.54 -18.98 10.71
C VAL A 188 3.92 -19.17 12.10
N ARG A 189 4.22 -18.26 13.04
CA ARG A 189 3.67 -18.29 14.40
C ARG A 189 2.15 -18.14 14.40
N THR A 190 1.62 -17.16 13.69
CA THR A 190 0.17 -16.91 13.62
C THR A 190 -0.58 -18.11 13.06
N ASN A 191 -0.06 -18.71 11.99
CA ASN A 191 -0.65 -19.90 11.36
C ASN A 191 -0.56 -21.13 12.28
N ALA A 192 0.58 -21.34 12.94
CA ALA A 192 0.75 -22.43 13.91
C ALA A 192 -0.24 -22.31 15.07
N VAL A 193 -0.38 -21.11 15.66
CA VAL A 193 -1.34 -20.85 16.74
C VAL A 193 -2.78 -21.09 16.27
N ALA A 194 -3.15 -20.63 15.07
CA ALA A 194 -4.47 -20.84 14.52
C ALA A 194 -4.79 -22.33 14.31
N ALA A 195 -3.84 -23.10 13.76
CA ALA A 195 -3.98 -24.54 13.56
C ALA A 195 -4.13 -25.29 14.88
N LEU A 196 -3.24 -25.03 15.85
CA LEU A 196 -3.29 -25.65 17.18
C LEU A 196 -4.60 -25.34 17.93
N THR A 197 -5.13 -24.12 17.75
CA THR A 197 -6.43 -23.72 18.30
C THR A 197 -7.58 -24.48 17.64
N ALA A 198 -7.56 -24.62 16.31
CA ALA A 198 -8.58 -25.38 15.57
C ALA A 198 -8.60 -26.86 15.99
N ASP A 199 -7.42 -27.43 16.26
CA ASP A 199 -7.24 -28.80 16.74
C ASP A 199 -7.55 -28.97 18.25
N ARG A 200 -7.95 -27.88 18.92
CA ARG A 200 -8.30 -27.85 20.36
C ARG A 200 -7.20 -28.40 21.27
N VAL A 201 -5.94 -28.22 20.88
CA VAL A 201 -4.83 -28.57 21.76
C VAL A 201 -4.89 -27.61 22.97
N SER A 202 -4.77 -28.14 24.19
CA SER A 202 -5.07 -27.37 25.42
C SER A 202 -3.88 -26.57 25.97
N HIS A 203 -2.65 -26.96 25.59
CA HIS A 203 -1.41 -26.31 26.02
C HIS A 203 -0.35 -26.39 24.92
N PHE A 204 0.21 -25.24 24.56
CA PHE A 204 1.45 -25.12 23.81
C PHE A 204 2.28 -24.07 24.55
N GLY A 205 3.59 -24.31 24.70
CA GLY A 205 4.49 -23.35 25.32
C GLY A 205 4.54 -22.02 24.56
N SER A 206 5.31 -21.05 25.06
CA SER A 206 5.59 -19.85 24.27
C SER A 206 6.34 -20.25 23.00
N VAL A 207 5.66 -20.12 21.85
CA VAL A 207 6.29 -20.05 20.53
C VAL A 207 6.81 -18.64 20.33
#